data_AF-A9DG50-F1
#
_entry.id   AF-A9DG50-F1
#
_cell.length_a   1.000
_cell.length_b   1.000
_cell.length_c   1.000
_cell.angle_alpha   90.00
_cell.angle_beta   90.00
_cell.angle_gamma   90.00
#
_symmetry.space_group_name_H-M   'P 1'
#
loop_
_entity.id
_entity.type
_entity.pdbx_description
1 polymer ?
#
loop_
_entity_poly.entity_id
_entity_poly.type
_entity_poly.pdbx_seq_one_letter_code
_entity_poly.pdbx_strand_id
1 'polypeptide(L)'
;MLIRHKLLLSAAVSILSIVAMFGLQRYSSGVQQGLAQTAQTVIELEKEVSSLRIAEKDFFARLDMDYMRQHQATYRDMKLEIDSLSEKFVVYDIPVGGLERFAHSIQNYQESFAKVVSLQQQIGLTPKSGLYGALRQAVHDVEALVQRYEQPKLMILMLQLRRNEKDFMLRRDLSYVAKFNDNQAKFQRLLAVSVLDQRTKEQLTSLMTRYHHGMEALVAKEQELGLTESDGEMATLRAAIRVTESAANKLQQQANAAIADAKESALILAVSIFIVITIFLSIFTMFIIRSIMDPVTKITETISNIEKNKDLSIRCDASADDELGQIATHFNSMVASFQQLIEEVIESVEIMNHSCGELSLNATKASEGVSRQLNETDMVATAITEMGATIEEIAKNTELAAERAASTHNNAQMGQVGVEQTIEKIQSLVEQLNNSAQVVNDLERDSETIGTVLDVIRGIAEQTNLLALNAAIEAARAGEQGRGFAVVADEVRNLALRTQESTEEIAAIIQTLQSRTRSIVQLMEATQKQGGESAEQAASAGSLLQQINADVGNIMDMSTQIAAAIEEQSMVASEVNKNVVVIRDIAQESAVVADENAQASGDVKARAERLQHAVSAFKI
;
A
#
# COMPACT_ATOMS: atom_id res chain seq x y z
N MET A 1 -20.99 -19.28 4.51
CA MET A 1 -20.30 -20.57 4.21
C MET A 1 -19.12 -20.22 3.33
N LEU A 2 -17.93 -20.51 3.82
CA LEU A 2 -16.67 -20.26 3.12
C LEU A 2 -16.70 -20.80 1.67
N ILE A 3 -16.08 -20.10 0.73
CA ILE A 3 -15.97 -20.50 -0.68
C ILE A 3 -15.39 -21.91 -0.77
N ARG A 4 -14.37 -22.21 0.04
CA ARG A 4 -13.78 -23.54 0.10
C ARG A 4 -14.82 -24.63 0.42
N HIS A 5 -15.74 -24.35 1.34
CA HIS A 5 -16.79 -25.28 1.74
C HIS A 5 -17.88 -25.41 0.65
N LYS A 6 -18.22 -24.31 -0.04
CA LYS A 6 -19.13 -24.33 -1.20
C LYS A 6 -18.57 -25.20 -2.35
N LEU A 7 -17.28 -25.07 -2.65
CA LEU A 7 -16.60 -25.87 -3.69
C LEU A 7 -16.46 -27.35 -3.29
N LEU A 8 -16.09 -27.63 -2.04
CA LEU A 8 -16.03 -29.01 -1.53
C LEU A 8 -17.40 -29.69 -1.54
N LEU A 9 -18.47 -28.95 -1.17
CA LEU A 9 -19.84 -29.44 -1.23
C LEU A 9 -20.26 -29.73 -2.68
N SER A 10 -19.94 -28.84 -3.63
CA SER A 10 -20.20 -29.06 -5.06
C SER A 10 -19.47 -30.29 -5.61
N ALA A 11 -18.20 -30.48 -5.25
CA ALA A 11 -17.43 -31.67 -5.62
C ALA A 11 -18.04 -32.95 -5.03
N ALA A 12 -18.40 -32.93 -3.74
CA ALA A 12 -19.02 -34.08 -3.06
C ALA A 12 -20.37 -34.47 -3.70
N VAL A 13 -21.24 -33.49 -3.97
CA VAL A 13 -22.54 -33.72 -4.64
C VAL A 13 -22.35 -34.27 -6.06
N SER A 14 -21.35 -33.78 -6.80
CA SER A 14 -21.03 -34.26 -8.15
C SER A 14 -20.54 -35.71 -8.13
N ILE A 15 -19.62 -36.05 -7.21
CA ILE A 15 -19.12 -37.43 -7.04
C ILE A 15 -20.27 -38.37 -6.66
N LEU A 16 -21.11 -37.98 -5.71
CA LEU A 16 -22.24 -38.79 -5.26
C LEU A 16 -23.26 -39.02 -6.40
N SER A 17 -23.48 -38.02 -7.23
CA SER A 17 -24.35 -38.11 -8.41
C SER A 17 -23.78 -39.04 -9.50
N ILE A 18 -22.47 -39.01 -9.74
CA ILE A 18 -21.79 -39.93 -10.66
C ILE A 18 -21.91 -41.38 -10.15
N VAL A 19 -21.69 -41.60 -8.84
CA VAL A 19 -21.86 -42.93 -8.23
C VAL A 19 -23.31 -43.42 -8.37
N ALA A 20 -24.29 -42.54 -8.13
CA ALA A 20 -25.70 -42.86 -8.30
C ALA A 20 -26.05 -43.18 -9.77
N MET A 21 -25.54 -42.40 -10.73
CA MET A 21 -25.72 -42.67 -12.16
C MET A 21 -25.11 -44.01 -12.59
N PHE A 22 -23.90 -44.33 -12.09
CA PHE A 22 -23.24 -45.60 -12.38
C PHE A 22 -24.02 -46.79 -11.78
N GLY A 23 -24.57 -46.61 -10.58
CA GLY A 23 -25.49 -47.58 -9.97
C GLY A 23 -26.76 -47.80 -10.78
N LEU A 24 -27.40 -46.71 -11.23
CA LEU A 24 -28.60 -46.74 -12.06
C LEU A 24 -28.34 -47.42 -13.42
N GLN A 25 -27.21 -47.11 -14.07
CA GLN A 25 -26.80 -47.73 -15.33
C GLN A 25 -26.55 -49.23 -15.14
N ARG A 26 -25.87 -49.63 -14.06
CA ARG A 26 -25.62 -51.04 -13.76
C ARG A 26 -26.93 -51.80 -13.51
N TYR A 27 -27.86 -51.19 -12.77
CA TYR A 27 -29.19 -51.77 -12.53
C TYR A 27 -29.99 -51.92 -13.84
N SER A 28 -30.12 -50.84 -14.63
CA SER A 28 -30.84 -50.86 -15.91
C SER A 28 -30.28 -51.87 -16.90
N SER A 29 -28.94 -51.96 -17.01
CA SER A 29 -28.27 -52.95 -17.85
C SER A 29 -28.55 -54.38 -17.39
N GLY A 30 -28.61 -54.63 -16.07
CA GLY A 30 -28.96 -55.94 -15.52
C GLY A 30 -30.39 -56.37 -15.85
N VAL A 31 -31.35 -55.43 -15.75
CA VAL A 31 -32.75 -55.66 -16.14
C VAL A 31 -32.86 -55.98 -17.63
N GLN A 32 -32.18 -55.22 -18.49
CA GLN A 32 -32.19 -55.47 -19.94
C GLN A 32 -31.61 -56.83 -20.31
N GLN A 33 -30.52 -57.24 -19.68
CA GLN A 33 -29.90 -58.54 -19.92
C GLN A 33 -30.83 -59.69 -19.48
N GLY A 34 -31.49 -59.56 -18.33
CA GLY A 34 -32.45 -60.55 -17.84
C GLY A 34 -33.70 -60.67 -18.71
N LEU A 35 -34.27 -59.54 -19.15
CA LEU A 35 -35.39 -59.51 -20.10
C LEU A 35 -35.03 -60.15 -21.46
N ALA A 36 -33.82 -59.92 -21.96
CA ALA A 36 -33.35 -60.54 -23.20
C ALA A 36 -33.20 -62.07 -23.08
N GLN A 37 -32.69 -62.57 -21.94
CA GLN A 37 -32.63 -64.01 -21.68
C GLN A 37 -34.04 -64.62 -21.57
N THR A 38 -34.97 -63.93 -20.92
CA THR A 38 -36.38 -64.36 -20.82
C THR A 38 -37.03 -64.49 -22.21
N ALA A 39 -36.79 -63.52 -23.11
CA ALA A 39 -37.30 -63.59 -24.49
C ALA A 39 -36.71 -64.79 -25.26
N GLN A 40 -35.43 -65.06 -25.08
CA GLN A 40 -34.74 -66.18 -25.73
C GLN A 40 -35.34 -67.53 -25.29
N THR A 41 -35.55 -67.74 -23.99
CA THR A 41 -36.15 -69.00 -23.48
C THR A 41 -37.59 -69.18 -23.98
N VAL A 42 -38.38 -68.09 -24.15
CA VAL A 42 -39.72 -68.20 -24.75
C VAL A 42 -39.66 -68.65 -26.22
N ILE A 43 -38.65 -68.22 -26.99
CA ILE A 43 -38.43 -68.70 -28.37
C ILE A 43 -38.03 -70.18 -28.38
N GLU A 44 -37.22 -70.60 -27.41
CA GLU A 44 -36.77 -72.00 -27.28
C GLU A 44 -37.96 -72.95 -27.04
N LEU A 45 -38.94 -72.57 -26.20
CA LEU A 45 -40.14 -73.37 -25.97
C LEU A 45 -40.93 -73.71 -27.26
N GLU A 46 -41.01 -72.79 -28.23
CA GLU A 46 -41.67 -73.06 -29.53
C GLU A 46 -40.92 -74.13 -30.35
N LYS A 47 -39.58 -74.08 -30.30
CA LYS A 47 -38.72 -75.08 -30.94
C LYS A 47 -38.87 -76.45 -30.28
N GLU A 48 -39.07 -76.50 -28.96
CA GLU A 48 -39.31 -77.73 -28.23
C GLU A 48 -40.68 -78.36 -28.56
N VAL A 49 -41.74 -77.56 -28.76
CA VAL A 49 -43.03 -78.05 -29.30
C VAL A 49 -42.84 -78.74 -30.66
N SER A 50 -42.02 -78.14 -31.54
CA SER A 50 -41.69 -78.76 -32.83
C SER A 50 -40.96 -80.09 -32.65
N SER A 51 -40.12 -80.21 -31.63
CA SER A 51 -39.38 -81.43 -31.30
C SER A 51 -40.31 -82.54 -30.78
N LEU A 52 -41.30 -82.20 -29.93
CA LEU A 52 -42.38 -83.12 -29.53
C LEU A 52 -43.12 -83.65 -30.78
N ARG A 53 -43.47 -82.76 -31.70
CA ARG A 53 -44.18 -83.12 -32.93
C ARG A 53 -43.40 -84.07 -33.84
N ILE A 54 -42.07 -83.91 -33.90
CA ILE A 54 -41.18 -84.82 -34.63
C ILE A 54 -41.20 -86.20 -33.99
N ALA A 55 -40.98 -86.29 -32.67
CA ALA A 55 -40.98 -87.56 -31.94
C ALA A 55 -42.33 -88.30 -32.05
N GLU A 56 -43.45 -87.56 -32.00
CA GLU A 56 -44.79 -88.13 -32.21
C GLU A 56 -44.93 -88.74 -33.62
N LYS A 57 -44.55 -88.01 -34.67
CA LYS A 57 -44.65 -88.49 -36.05
C LYS A 57 -43.76 -89.71 -36.29
N ASP A 58 -42.55 -89.70 -35.75
CA ASP A 58 -41.62 -90.82 -35.86
C ASP A 58 -42.14 -92.07 -35.13
N PHE A 59 -42.82 -91.91 -33.99
CA PHE A 59 -43.52 -93.01 -33.32
C PHE A 59 -44.56 -93.67 -34.25
N PHE A 60 -45.44 -92.91 -34.89
CA PHE A 60 -46.45 -93.50 -35.78
C PHE A 60 -45.87 -94.09 -37.06
N ALA A 61 -44.76 -93.55 -37.56
CA ALA A 61 -44.10 -94.07 -38.76
C ALA A 61 -43.37 -95.40 -38.52
N ARG A 62 -42.81 -95.60 -37.31
CA ARG A 62 -41.90 -96.72 -37.00
C ARG A 62 -42.42 -97.68 -35.93
N LEU A 63 -43.42 -97.26 -35.16
CA LEU A 63 -44.00 -97.96 -34.01
C LEU A 63 -42.95 -98.35 -32.95
N ASP A 64 -41.95 -97.49 -32.75
CA ASP A 64 -40.83 -97.69 -31.83
C ASP A 64 -40.97 -96.85 -30.55
N MET A 65 -40.86 -97.49 -29.39
CA MET A 65 -40.98 -96.88 -28.08
C MET A 65 -39.86 -95.88 -27.75
N ASP A 66 -38.75 -95.89 -28.48
CA ASP A 66 -37.68 -94.90 -28.32
C ASP A 66 -38.16 -93.48 -28.56
N TYR A 67 -39.05 -93.28 -29.54
CA TYR A 67 -39.63 -91.98 -29.85
C TYR A 67 -40.60 -91.49 -28.76
N MET A 68 -41.29 -92.41 -28.09
CA MET A 68 -42.09 -92.07 -26.90
C MET A 68 -41.19 -91.60 -25.76
N ARG A 69 -40.04 -92.26 -25.54
CA ARG A 69 -39.06 -91.83 -24.53
C ARG A 69 -38.45 -90.47 -24.84
N GLN A 70 -38.16 -90.19 -26.12
CA GLN A 70 -37.71 -88.88 -26.57
C GLN A 70 -38.78 -87.81 -26.33
N HIS A 71 -40.03 -88.07 -26.71
CA HIS A 71 -41.16 -87.16 -26.44
C HIS A 71 -41.32 -86.86 -24.94
N GLN A 72 -41.18 -87.87 -24.07
CA GLN A 72 -41.24 -87.70 -22.61
C GLN A 72 -40.04 -86.94 -22.03
N ALA A 73 -38.85 -87.05 -22.63
CA ALA A 73 -37.68 -86.28 -22.23
C ALA A 73 -37.89 -84.80 -22.55
N THR A 74 -38.23 -84.49 -23.81
CA THR A 74 -38.52 -83.11 -24.25
C THR A 74 -39.66 -82.48 -23.44
N TYR A 75 -40.72 -83.23 -23.11
CA TYR A 75 -41.79 -82.73 -22.24
C TYR A 75 -41.30 -82.35 -20.84
N ARG A 76 -40.38 -83.13 -20.25
CA ARG A 76 -39.83 -82.83 -18.92
C ARG A 76 -38.93 -81.61 -18.95
N ASP A 77 -38.09 -81.48 -19.98
CA ASP A 77 -37.20 -80.34 -20.16
C ASP A 77 -38.03 -79.06 -20.34
N MET A 78 -39.04 -79.08 -21.23
CA MET A 78 -40.01 -78.00 -21.40
C MET A 78 -40.68 -77.59 -20.10
N LYS A 79 -41.04 -78.55 -19.24
CA LYS A 79 -41.69 -78.26 -17.95
C LYS A 79 -40.76 -77.49 -17.01
N LEU A 80 -39.49 -77.89 -16.93
CA LEU A 80 -38.49 -77.17 -16.13
C LEU A 80 -38.25 -75.76 -16.65
N GLU A 81 -38.23 -75.58 -17.98
CA GLU A 81 -38.10 -74.26 -18.60
C GLU A 81 -39.32 -73.37 -18.33
N ILE A 82 -40.53 -73.93 -18.41
CA ILE A 82 -41.78 -73.24 -18.08
C ILE A 82 -41.79 -72.79 -16.61
N ASP A 83 -41.38 -73.65 -15.67
CA ASP A 83 -41.33 -73.31 -14.24
C ASP A 83 -40.31 -72.18 -14.00
N SER A 84 -39.12 -72.24 -14.63
CA SER A 84 -38.12 -71.17 -14.54
C SER A 84 -38.59 -69.86 -15.19
N LEU A 85 -39.30 -69.93 -16.31
CA LEU A 85 -39.88 -68.78 -16.97
C LEU A 85 -40.98 -68.12 -16.13
N SER A 86 -41.76 -68.91 -15.37
CA SER A 86 -42.78 -68.38 -14.47
C SER A 86 -42.17 -67.49 -13.39
N GLU A 87 -41.07 -67.92 -12.77
CA GLU A 87 -40.34 -67.11 -11.78
C GLU A 87 -39.82 -65.80 -12.40
N LYS A 88 -39.23 -65.89 -13.61
CA LYS A 88 -38.74 -64.70 -14.33
C LYS A 88 -39.86 -63.75 -14.73
N PHE A 89 -41.01 -64.27 -15.13
CA PHE A 89 -42.17 -63.47 -15.49
C PHE A 89 -42.67 -62.68 -14.28
N VAL A 90 -42.70 -63.28 -13.08
CA VAL A 90 -43.04 -62.56 -11.84
C VAL A 90 -42.00 -61.49 -11.50
N VAL A 91 -40.70 -61.79 -11.62
CA VAL A 91 -39.61 -60.84 -11.32
C VAL A 91 -39.69 -59.58 -12.21
N TYR A 92 -40.09 -59.75 -13.47
CA TYR A 92 -40.19 -58.66 -14.44
C TYR A 92 -41.60 -58.13 -14.67
N ASP A 93 -42.56 -58.52 -13.82
CA ASP A 93 -43.98 -58.12 -13.92
C ASP A 93 -44.63 -58.44 -15.28
N ILE A 94 -44.22 -59.55 -15.89
CA ILE A 94 -44.78 -60.08 -17.13
C ILE A 94 -45.98 -60.99 -16.79
N PRO A 95 -47.14 -60.83 -17.43
CA PRO A 95 -48.31 -61.67 -17.16
C PRO A 95 -48.08 -63.18 -17.39
N VAL A 96 -48.19 -63.98 -16.33
CA VAL A 96 -48.00 -65.45 -16.38
C VAL A 96 -49.14 -66.22 -17.05
N GLY A 97 -50.31 -65.61 -17.24
CA GLY A 97 -51.50 -66.31 -17.76
C GLY A 97 -51.35 -66.88 -19.19
N GLY A 98 -50.43 -66.34 -20.01
CA GLY A 98 -50.05 -66.95 -21.29
C GLY A 98 -49.27 -68.25 -21.09
N LEU A 99 -48.33 -68.25 -20.15
CA LEU A 99 -47.42 -69.35 -19.85
C LEU A 99 -48.16 -70.51 -19.18
N GLU A 100 -49.07 -70.23 -18.25
CA GLU A 100 -49.92 -71.24 -17.60
C GLU A 100 -50.82 -71.97 -18.61
N ARG A 101 -51.44 -71.23 -19.53
CA ARG A 101 -52.26 -71.83 -20.61
C ARG A 101 -51.44 -72.72 -21.52
N PHE A 102 -50.21 -72.30 -21.84
CA PHE A 102 -49.29 -73.11 -22.63
C PHE A 102 -48.88 -74.40 -21.90
N ALA A 103 -48.50 -74.29 -20.62
CA ALA A 103 -48.16 -75.43 -19.77
C ALA A 103 -49.30 -76.47 -19.72
N HIS A 104 -50.54 -75.99 -19.53
CA HIS A 104 -51.72 -76.85 -19.52
C HIS A 104 -51.98 -77.50 -20.89
N SER A 105 -51.78 -76.77 -21.99
CA SER A 105 -51.94 -77.32 -23.34
C SER A 105 -50.94 -78.44 -23.65
N ILE A 106 -49.66 -78.28 -23.27
CA ILE A 106 -48.63 -79.30 -23.46
C ILE A 106 -48.94 -80.53 -22.61
N GLN A 107 -49.38 -80.35 -21.36
CA GLN A 107 -49.78 -81.47 -20.52
C GLN A 107 -50.90 -82.28 -21.19
N ASN A 108 -51.94 -81.62 -21.69
CA ASN A 108 -53.04 -82.28 -22.40
C ASN A 108 -52.55 -82.99 -23.68
N TYR A 109 -51.60 -82.41 -24.41
CA TYR A 109 -50.98 -83.04 -25.57
C TYR A 109 -50.21 -84.32 -25.17
N GLN A 110 -49.38 -84.25 -24.14
CA GLN A 110 -48.62 -85.38 -23.62
C GLN A 110 -49.52 -86.52 -23.15
N GLU A 111 -50.59 -86.22 -22.42
CA GLU A 111 -51.58 -87.19 -21.95
C GLU A 111 -52.32 -87.85 -23.13
N SER A 112 -52.74 -87.04 -24.11
CA SER A 112 -53.40 -87.54 -25.32
C SER A 112 -52.48 -88.45 -26.13
N PHE A 113 -51.20 -88.07 -26.30
CA PHE A 113 -50.22 -88.89 -27.01
C PHE A 113 -49.95 -90.20 -26.28
N ALA A 114 -49.78 -90.16 -24.95
CA ALA A 114 -49.61 -91.36 -24.14
C ALA A 114 -50.79 -92.34 -24.26
N LYS A 115 -52.02 -91.81 -24.33
CA LYS A 115 -53.24 -92.60 -24.54
C LYS A 115 -53.26 -93.30 -25.90
N VAL A 116 -52.91 -92.58 -26.96
CA VAL A 116 -52.84 -93.14 -28.33
C VAL A 116 -51.71 -94.17 -28.45
N VAL A 117 -50.54 -93.92 -27.85
CA VAL A 117 -49.44 -94.89 -27.77
C VAL A 117 -49.90 -96.17 -27.04
N SER A 118 -50.61 -96.05 -25.93
CA SER A 118 -51.16 -97.19 -25.17
C SER A 118 -52.16 -98.02 -26.00
N LEU A 119 -53.05 -97.36 -26.76
CA LEU A 119 -53.95 -98.03 -27.68
C LEU A 119 -53.20 -98.75 -28.80
N GLN A 120 -52.17 -98.12 -29.37
CA GLN A 120 -51.32 -98.72 -30.39
C GLN A 120 -50.52 -99.92 -29.86
N GLN A 121 -50.10 -99.91 -28.59
CA GLN A 121 -49.49 -101.07 -27.92
C GLN A 121 -50.48 -102.23 -27.75
N GLN A 122 -51.74 -101.93 -27.38
CA GLN A 122 -52.79 -102.95 -27.25
C GLN A 122 -53.13 -103.57 -28.62
N ILE A 123 -53.22 -102.77 -29.67
CA ILE A 123 -53.39 -103.23 -31.06
C ILE A 123 -52.19 -104.09 -31.49
N GLY A 124 -50.98 -103.58 -31.24
CA GLY A 124 -49.71 -104.25 -31.51
C GLY A 124 -48.74 -103.32 -32.23
N LEU A 125 -47.49 -103.24 -31.72
CA LEU A 125 -46.38 -102.52 -32.37
C LEU A 125 -45.72 -103.35 -33.49
N THR A 126 -45.81 -104.66 -33.39
CA THR A 126 -45.28 -105.63 -34.35
C THR A 126 -46.36 -106.64 -34.75
N PRO A 127 -46.20 -107.35 -35.89
CA PRO A 127 -47.12 -108.41 -36.32
C PRO A 127 -47.22 -109.64 -35.38
N LYS A 128 -46.54 -109.62 -34.23
CA LYS A 128 -46.52 -110.68 -33.21
C LYS A 128 -46.97 -110.19 -31.82
N SER A 129 -47.21 -108.90 -31.64
CA SER A 129 -47.57 -108.28 -30.37
C SER A 129 -49.02 -107.82 -30.35
N GLY A 130 -49.60 -107.65 -29.16
CA GLY A 130 -50.95 -107.12 -28.99
C GLY A 130 -52.03 -107.98 -29.65
N LEU A 131 -53.13 -107.32 -30.03
CA LEU A 131 -54.25 -107.94 -30.74
C LEU A 131 -53.84 -108.49 -32.11
N TYR A 132 -52.89 -107.87 -32.83
CA TYR A 132 -52.34 -108.42 -34.07
C TYR A 132 -51.70 -109.79 -33.85
N GLY A 133 -50.88 -109.93 -32.80
CA GLY A 133 -50.24 -111.21 -32.44
C GLY A 133 -51.26 -112.27 -32.03
N ALA A 134 -52.22 -111.90 -31.17
CA ALA A 134 -53.28 -112.80 -30.70
C ALA A 134 -54.18 -113.27 -31.84
N LEU A 135 -54.58 -112.35 -32.73
CA LEU A 135 -55.38 -112.66 -33.91
C LEU A 135 -54.63 -113.59 -34.85
N ARG A 136 -53.36 -113.28 -35.14
CA ARG A 136 -52.49 -114.11 -35.99
C ARG A 136 -52.37 -115.54 -35.47
N GLN A 137 -52.21 -115.72 -34.16
CA GLN A 137 -52.17 -117.04 -33.54
C GLN A 137 -53.52 -117.76 -33.68
N ALA A 138 -54.63 -117.07 -33.38
CA ALA A 138 -55.97 -117.65 -33.50
C ALA A 138 -56.25 -118.16 -34.92
N VAL A 139 -55.80 -117.45 -35.96
CA VAL A 139 -55.98 -117.93 -37.33
C VAL A 139 -55.06 -119.09 -37.67
N HIS A 140 -53.79 -119.06 -37.20
CA HIS A 140 -52.87 -120.18 -37.42
C HIS A 140 -53.39 -121.47 -36.78
N ASP A 141 -54.04 -121.39 -35.61
CA ASP A 141 -54.67 -122.53 -34.95
C ASP A 141 -55.79 -123.12 -35.83
N VAL A 142 -56.60 -122.27 -36.47
CA VAL A 142 -57.64 -122.72 -37.43
C VAL A 142 -57.02 -123.31 -38.69
N GLU A 143 -56.07 -122.60 -39.32
CA GLU A 143 -55.39 -123.02 -40.56
C GLU A 143 -54.72 -124.39 -40.38
N ALA A 144 -54.01 -124.60 -39.27
CA ALA A 144 -53.34 -125.86 -38.96
C ALA A 144 -54.33 -127.03 -38.85
N LEU A 145 -55.50 -126.80 -38.24
CA LEU A 145 -56.51 -127.85 -38.08
C LEU A 145 -57.24 -128.15 -39.40
N VAL A 146 -57.58 -127.12 -40.20
CA VAL A 146 -58.18 -127.29 -41.53
C VAL A 146 -57.22 -128.01 -42.49
N GLN A 147 -55.93 -127.69 -42.42
CA GLN A 147 -54.89 -128.33 -43.24
C GLN A 147 -54.64 -129.78 -42.83
N ARG A 148 -54.64 -130.09 -41.53
CA ARG A 148 -54.46 -131.45 -41.00
C ARG A 148 -55.50 -132.45 -41.49
N TYR A 149 -56.74 -132.00 -41.71
CA TYR A 149 -57.85 -132.85 -42.19
C TYR A 149 -58.15 -132.67 -43.68
N GLU A 150 -57.23 -132.04 -44.43
CA GLU A 150 -57.26 -131.89 -45.89
C GLU A 150 -58.62 -131.40 -46.43
N GLN A 151 -59.16 -130.31 -45.84
CA GLN A 151 -60.45 -129.73 -46.26
C GLN A 151 -60.26 -128.51 -47.19
N PRO A 152 -60.13 -128.69 -48.51
CA PRO A 152 -59.78 -127.60 -49.44
C PRO A 152 -60.86 -126.51 -49.49
N LYS A 153 -62.15 -126.87 -49.40
CA LYS A 153 -63.24 -125.90 -49.45
C LYS A 153 -63.27 -124.98 -48.21
N LEU A 154 -62.98 -125.53 -47.03
CA LEU A 154 -62.84 -124.74 -45.79
C LEU A 154 -61.59 -123.86 -45.85
N MET A 155 -60.48 -124.36 -46.41
CA MET A 155 -59.25 -123.58 -46.57
C MET A 155 -59.45 -122.35 -47.49
N ILE A 156 -60.21 -122.48 -48.59
CA ILE A 156 -60.52 -121.33 -49.46
C ILE A 156 -61.25 -120.22 -48.69
N LEU A 157 -62.24 -120.57 -47.87
CA LEU A 157 -62.95 -119.60 -47.02
C LEU A 157 -62.04 -118.99 -45.95
N MET A 158 -61.11 -119.77 -45.38
CA MET A 158 -60.08 -119.22 -44.47
C MET A 158 -59.18 -118.20 -45.16
N LEU A 159 -58.76 -118.47 -46.40
CA LEU A 159 -57.96 -117.51 -47.17
C LEU A 159 -58.76 -116.24 -47.49
N GLN A 160 -60.07 -116.35 -47.73
CA GLN A 160 -60.95 -115.19 -47.91
C GLN A 160 -61.15 -114.39 -46.62
N LEU A 161 -61.25 -115.07 -45.46
CA LEU A 161 -61.30 -114.42 -44.14
C LEU A 161 -59.99 -113.70 -43.84
N ARG A 162 -58.85 -114.35 -44.07
CA ARG A 162 -57.51 -113.74 -43.96
C ARG A 162 -57.31 -112.55 -44.87
N ARG A 163 -57.85 -112.61 -46.09
CA ARG A 163 -57.81 -111.48 -47.02
C ARG A 163 -58.58 -110.30 -46.47
N ASN A 164 -59.81 -110.50 -46.00
CA ASN A 164 -60.61 -109.44 -45.41
C ASN A 164 -60.00 -108.88 -44.11
N GLU A 165 -59.43 -109.74 -43.27
CA GLU A 165 -58.65 -109.33 -42.09
C GLU A 165 -57.50 -108.41 -42.51
N LYS A 166 -56.66 -108.84 -43.45
CA LYS A 166 -55.51 -108.06 -43.91
C LYS A 166 -55.93 -106.77 -44.62
N ASP A 167 -57.01 -106.80 -45.40
CA ASP A 167 -57.55 -105.63 -46.06
C ASP A 167 -58.09 -104.61 -45.03
N PHE A 168 -58.73 -105.06 -43.94
CA PHE A 168 -59.09 -104.19 -42.82
C PHE A 168 -57.85 -103.63 -42.12
N MET A 169 -56.85 -104.47 -41.81
CA MET A 169 -55.63 -104.01 -41.15
C MET A 169 -54.85 -102.97 -41.98
N LEU A 170 -54.85 -103.12 -43.31
CA LEU A 170 -54.14 -102.20 -44.21
C LEU A 170 -54.95 -100.91 -44.49
N ARG A 171 -56.27 -101.03 -44.66
CA ARG A 171 -57.13 -99.93 -45.17
C ARG A 171 -58.05 -99.33 -44.13
N ARG A 172 -58.19 -99.98 -42.97
CA ARG A 172 -59.03 -99.57 -41.83
C ARG A 172 -60.49 -99.28 -42.19
N ASP A 173 -61.01 -99.97 -43.21
CA ASP A 173 -62.37 -99.79 -43.70
C ASP A 173 -63.31 -100.90 -43.20
N LEU A 174 -64.38 -100.51 -42.51
CA LEU A 174 -65.39 -101.41 -41.94
C LEU A 174 -66.09 -102.27 -42.99
N SER A 175 -66.06 -101.90 -44.28
CA SER A 175 -66.59 -102.74 -45.35
C SER A 175 -65.90 -104.12 -45.41
N TYR A 176 -64.63 -104.22 -45.01
CA TYR A 176 -63.91 -105.49 -44.92
C TYR A 176 -64.31 -106.32 -43.70
N VAL A 177 -64.72 -105.67 -42.60
CA VAL A 177 -65.29 -106.35 -41.43
C VAL A 177 -66.64 -106.97 -41.79
N ALA A 178 -67.49 -106.26 -42.53
CA ALA A 178 -68.75 -106.81 -43.03
C ALA A 178 -68.53 -108.05 -43.93
N LYS A 179 -67.55 -107.98 -44.85
CA LYS A 179 -67.16 -109.12 -45.70
C LYS A 179 -66.55 -110.27 -44.88
N PHE A 180 -65.78 -109.96 -43.83
CA PHE A 180 -65.23 -110.95 -42.91
C PHE A 180 -66.36 -111.73 -42.23
N ASN A 181 -67.36 -111.04 -41.69
CA ASN A 181 -68.50 -111.65 -41.01
C ASN A 181 -69.33 -112.54 -41.97
N ASP A 182 -69.56 -112.10 -43.21
CA ASP A 182 -70.25 -112.91 -44.22
C ASP A 182 -69.47 -114.20 -44.58
N ASN A 183 -68.15 -114.11 -44.75
CA ASN A 183 -67.31 -115.28 -45.00
C ASN A 183 -67.21 -116.21 -43.78
N GLN A 184 -67.31 -115.68 -42.57
CA GLN A 184 -67.30 -116.47 -41.34
C GLN A 184 -68.61 -117.27 -41.21
N ALA A 185 -69.76 -116.66 -41.52
CA ALA A 185 -71.03 -117.37 -41.61
C ALA A 185 -71.02 -118.46 -42.69
N LYS A 186 -70.42 -118.19 -43.86
CA LYS A 186 -70.22 -119.21 -44.91
C LYS A 186 -69.32 -120.35 -44.45
N PHE A 187 -68.25 -120.05 -43.71
CA PHE A 187 -67.35 -121.05 -43.15
C PHE A 187 -68.08 -121.97 -42.17
N GLN A 188 -68.90 -121.41 -41.27
CA GLN A 188 -69.68 -122.19 -40.31
C GLN A 188 -70.73 -123.10 -40.99
N ARG A 189 -71.45 -122.59 -42.00
CA ARG A 189 -72.41 -123.41 -42.77
C ARG A 189 -71.73 -124.58 -43.46
N LEU A 190 -70.56 -124.33 -44.08
CA LEU A 190 -69.79 -125.36 -44.75
C LEU A 190 -69.22 -126.39 -43.75
N LEU A 191 -68.80 -125.94 -42.57
CA LEU A 191 -68.31 -126.82 -41.51
C LEU A 191 -69.42 -127.76 -41.01
N ALA A 192 -70.65 -127.26 -40.84
CA ALA A 192 -71.79 -128.05 -40.37
C ALA A 192 -72.10 -129.26 -41.29
N VAL A 193 -72.09 -129.04 -42.61
CA VAL A 193 -72.38 -130.08 -43.63
C VAL A 193 -71.16 -130.91 -44.04
N SER A 194 -69.97 -130.64 -43.47
CA SER A 194 -68.74 -131.38 -43.80
C SER A 194 -68.75 -132.82 -43.28
N VAL A 195 -67.91 -133.67 -43.86
CA VAL A 195 -67.76 -135.10 -43.50
C VAL A 195 -66.87 -135.29 -42.24
N LEU A 196 -66.46 -134.20 -41.59
CA LEU A 196 -65.65 -134.25 -40.37
C LEU A 196 -66.43 -134.88 -39.20
N ASP A 197 -65.70 -135.52 -38.29
CA ASP A 197 -66.26 -136.03 -37.04
C ASP A 197 -66.72 -134.89 -36.13
N GLN A 198 -67.67 -135.19 -35.25
CA GLN A 198 -68.32 -134.19 -34.40
C GLN A 198 -67.33 -133.44 -33.50
N ARG A 199 -66.31 -134.14 -32.98
CA ARG A 199 -65.29 -133.54 -32.11
C ARG A 199 -64.43 -132.52 -32.86
N THR A 200 -64.03 -132.84 -34.08
CA THR A 200 -63.27 -131.89 -34.92
C THR A 200 -64.13 -130.69 -35.33
N LYS A 201 -65.43 -130.89 -35.62
CA LYS A 201 -66.36 -129.78 -35.89
C LYS A 201 -66.49 -128.83 -34.70
N GLU A 202 -66.61 -129.36 -33.49
CA GLU A 202 -66.67 -128.56 -32.26
C GLU A 202 -65.37 -127.80 -32.00
N GLN A 203 -64.21 -128.45 -32.21
CA GLN A 203 -62.90 -127.80 -32.10
C GLN A 203 -62.71 -126.67 -33.12
N LEU A 204 -63.02 -126.90 -34.41
CA LEU A 204 -62.97 -125.86 -35.44
C LEU A 204 -63.94 -124.71 -35.16
N THR A 205 -65.14 -125.02 -34.65
CA THR A 205 -66.12 -124.00 -34.26
C THR A 205 -65.57 -123.14 -33.13
N SER A 206 -64.99 -123.74 -32.09
CA SER A 206 -64.38 -123.01 -30.98
C SER A 206 -63.22 -122.11 -31.43
N LEU A 207 -62.30 -122.63 -32.26
CA LEU A 207 -61.19 -121.86 -32.80
C LEU A 207 -61.66 -120.71 -33.70
N MET A 208 -62.68 -120.94 -34.52
CA MET A 208 -63.29 -119.90 -35.35
C MET A 208 -64.00 -118.82 -34.54
N THR A 209 -64.67 -119.19 -33.44
CA THR A 209 -65.24 -118.21 -32.52
C THR A 209 -64.15 -117.37 -31.87
N ARG A 210 -63.04 -117.98 -31.46
CA ARG A 210 -61.88 -117.24 -30.93
C ARG A 210 -61.27 -116.30 -31.97
N TYR A 211 -61.16 -116.75 -33.22
CA TYR A 211 -60.68 -115.93 -34.33
C TYR A 211 -61.61 -114.73 -34.60
N HIS A 212 -62.91 -114.98 -34.68
CA HIS A 212 -63.91 -113.94 -34.88
C HIS A 212 -63.91 -112.92 -33.74
N HIS A 213 -63.89 -113.37 -32.48
CA HIS A 213 -63.83 -112.48 -31.32
C HIS A 213 -62.52 -111.68 -31.27
N GLY A 214 -61.40 -112.29 -31.68
CA GLY A 214 -60.13 -111.58 -31.84
C GLY A 214 -60.22 -110.46 -32.89
N MET A 215 -60.94 -110.70 -33.99
CA MET A 215 -61.16 -109.69 -35.03
C MET A 215 -62.07 -108.57 -34.52
N GLU A 216 -63.16 -108.88 -33.80
CA GLU A 216 -64.01 -107.87 -33.17
C GLU A 216 -63.25 -107.01 -32.16
N ALA A 217 -62.43 -107.62 -31.31
CA ALA A 217 -61.60 -106.90 -30.34
C ALA A 217 -60.58 -105.97 -31.03
N LEU A 218 -59.97 -106.44 -32.13
CA LEU A 218 -59.07 -105.62 -32.94
C LEU A 218 -59.79 -104.44 -33.59
N VAL A 219 -60.95 -104.68 -34.22
CA VAL A 219 -61.77 -103.64 -34.86
C VAL A 219 -62.21 -102.60 -33.83
N ALA A 220 -62.68 -103.03 -32.65
CA ALA A 220 -63.09 -102.13 -31.58
C ALA A 220 -61.94 -101.21 -31.12
N LYS A 221 -60.72 -101.75 -30.97
CA LYS A 221 -59.55 -100.96 -30.59
C LYS A 221 -59.04 -100.06 -31.71
N GLU A 222 -59.10 -100.48 -32.97
CA GLU A 222 -58.78 -99.63 -34.12
C GLU A 222 -59.82 -98.49 -34.29
N GLN A 223 -61.08 -98.71 -33.94
CA GLN A 223 -62.11 -97.66 -33.88
C GLN A 223 -61.88 -96.69 -32.72
N GLU A 224 -61.49 -97.19 -31.54
CA GLU A 224 -61.13 -96.35 -30.38
C GLU A 224 -59.88 -95.50 -30.67
N LEU A 225 -58.86 -96.10 -31.30
CA LEU A 225 -57.69 -95.38 -31.79
C LEU A 225 -58.09 -94.31 -32.82
N GLY A 226 -58.97 -94.67 -33.75
CA GLY A 226 -59.38 -93.85 -34.88
C GLY A 226 -58.99 -94.50 -36.21
N LEU A 227 -59.99 -94.81 -37.03
CA LEU A 227 -59.77 -95.38 -38.37
C LEU A 227 -59.17 -94.36 -39.34
N THR A 228 -59.43 -93.07 -39.10
CA THR A 228 -58.88 -91.92 -39.83
C THR A 228 -58.18 -90.96 -38.87
N GLU A 229 -57.42 -89.99 -39.38
CA GLU A 229 -56.81 -88.94 -38.55
C GLU A 229 -57.85 -88.03 -37.85
N SER A 230 -59.13 -88.10 -38.24
CA SER A 230 -60.22 -87.28 -37.70
C SER A 230 -61.18 -88.01 -36.76
N ASP A 231 -60.93 -89.29 -36.46
CA ASP A 231 -61.79 -90.11 -35.59
C ASP A 231 -61.05 -90.61 -34.35
N GLY A 232 -61.80 -91.06 -33.34
CA GLY A 232 -61.27 -91.69 -32.14
C GLY A 232 -60.28 -90.82 -31.35
N GLU A 233 -59.33 -91.46 -30.67
CA GLU A 233 -58.28 -90.77 -29.90
C GLU A 233 -57.22 -90.09 -30.79
N MET A 234 -57.13 -90.43 -32.08
CA MET A 234 -56.30 -89.68 -33.02
C MET A 234 -56.85 -88.25 -33.23
N ALA A 235 -58.17 -88.07 -33.24
CA ALA A 235 -58.80 -86.76 -33.34
C ALA A 235 -58.51 -85.88 -32.11
N THR A 236 -58.59 -86.47 -30.91
CA THR A 236 -58.31 -85.78 -29.63
C THR A 236 -56.84 -85.36 -29.56
N LEU A 237 -55.91 -86.23 -29.96
CA LEU A 237 -54.49 -85.93 -30.09
C LEU A 237 -54.25 -84.76 -31.06
N ARG A 238 -54.86 -84.76 -32.25
CA ARG A 238 -54.72 -83.67 -33.24
C ARG A 238 -55.36 -82.36 -32.80
N ALA A 239 -56.41 -82.40 -31.98
CA ALA A 239 -56.95 -81.21 -31.34
C ALA A 239 -55.97 -80.65 -30.31
N ALA A 240 -55.39 -81.50 -29.45
CA ALA A 240 -54.42 -81.10 -28.43
C ALA A 240 -53.14 -80.48 -29.04
N ILE A 241 -52.65 -81.03 -30.15
CA ILE A 241 -51.50 -80.48 -30.91
C ILE A 241 -51.82 -79.07 -31.41
N ARG A 242 -52.96 -78.88 -32.10
CA ARG A 242 -53.34 -77.56 -32.64
C ARG A 242 -53.51 -76.51 -31.54
N VAL A 243 -54.07 -76.90 -30.39
CA VAL A 243 -54.19 -76.02 -29.22
C VAL A 243 -52.82 -75.66 -28.68
N THR A 244 -51.89 -76.62 -28.59
CA THR A 244 -50.53 -76.42 -28.09
C THR A 244 -49.70 -75.53 -29.02
N GLU A 245 -49.72 -75.78 -30.33
CA GLU A 245 -49.06 -74.93 -31.34
C GLU A 245 -49.62 -73.50 -31.33
N SER A 246 -50.95 -73.34 -31.18
CA SER A 246 -51.56 -72.02 -31.05
C SER A 246 -51.20 -71.32 -29.73
N ALA A 247 -51.14 -72.07 -28.62
CA ALA A 247 -50.74 -71.55 -27.32
C ALA A 247 -49.27 -71.13 -27.30
N ALA A 248 -48.37 -71.88 -27.95
CA ALA A 248 -46.95 -71.53 -28.11
C ALA A 248 -46.78 -70.20 -28.85
N ASN A 249 -47.43 -70.06 -30.02
CA ASN A 249 -47.39 -68.85 -30.83
C ASN A 249 -47.95 -67.63 -30.07
N LYS A 250 -49.07 -67.81 -29.36
CA LYS A 250 -49.67 -66.75 -28.55
C LYS A 250 -48.79 -66.37 -27.36
N LEU A 251 -48.20 -67.34 -26.67
CA LEU A 251 -47.26 -67.10 -25.58
C LEU A 251 -46.06 -66.28 -26.09
N GLN A 252 -45.48 -66.67 -27.23
CA GLN A 252 -44.36 -65.95 -27.83
C GLN A 252 -44.73 -64.50 -28.17
N GLN A 253 -45.87 -64.27 -28.82
CA GLN A 253 -46.33 -62.91 -29.15
C GLN A 253 -46.59 -62.07 -27.89
N GLN A 254 -47.28 -62.64 -26.89
CA GLN A 254 -47.61 -61.94 -25.65
C GLN A 254 -46.37 -61.65 -24.80
N ALA A 255 -45.48 -62.63 -24.65
CA ALA A 255 -44.23 -62.47 -23.91
C ALA A 255 -43.31 -61.47 -24.59
N ASN A 256 -43.13 -61.52 -25.91
CA ASN A 256 -42.29 -60.55 -26.62
C ASN A 256 -42.85 -59.13 -26.51
N ALA A 257 -44.17 -58.95 -26.59
CA ALA A 257 -44.80 -57.64 -26.40
C ALA A 257 -44.61 -57.13 -24.95
N ALA A 258 -44.86 -57.97 -23.95
CA ALA A 258 -44.69 -57.61 -22.54
C ALA A 258 -43.22 -57.35 -22.17
N ILE A 259 -42.28 -58.10 -22.74
CA ILE A 259 -40.84 -57.91 -22.56
C ILE A 259 -40.38 -56.59 -23.22
N ALA A 260 -40.92 -56.25 -24.38
CA ALA A 260 -40.64 -54.97 -25.04
C ALA A 260 -41.15 -53.79 -24.19
N ASP A 261 -42.36 -53.90 -23.64
CA ASP A 261 -42.97 -52.88 -22.77
C ASP A 261 -42.22 -52.73 -21.43
N ALA A 262 -41.83 -53.85 -20.81
CA ALA A 262 -41.00 -53.85 -19.60
C ALA A 262 -39.62 -53.22 -19.86
N LYS A 263 -39.03 -53.47 -21.04
CA LYS A 263 -37.75 -52.87 -21.45
C LYS A 263 -37.89 -51.36 -21.68
N GLU A 264 -38.96 -50.91 -22.32
CA GLU A 264 -39.24 -49.50 -22.57
C GLU A 264 -39.48 -48.75 -21.26
N SER A 265 -40.31 -49.32 -20.37
CA SER A 265 -40.57 -48.77 -19.04
C SER A 265 -39.30 -48.62 -18.19
N ALA A 266 -38.43 -49.65 -18.18
CA ALA A 266 -37.15 -49.60 -17.49
C ALA A 266 -36.20 -48.53 -18.06
N LEU A 267 -36.23 -48.30 -19.38
CA LEU A 267 -35.44 -47.26 -20.04
C LEU A 267 -35.97 -45.87 -19.72
N ILE A 268 -37.29 -45.64 -19.80
CA ILE A 268 -37.93 -44.37 -19.47
C ILE A 268 -37.67 -43.98 -18.01
N LEU A 269 -37.76 -44.94 -17.07
CA LEU A 269 -37.44 -44.70 -15.66
C LEU A 269 -35.96 -44.31 -15.47
N ALA A 270 -35.03 -44.99 -16.13
CA ALA A 270 -33.61 -44.66 -16.05
C ALA A 270 -33.29 -43.28 -16.64
N VAL A 271 -33.86 -42.94 -17.80
CA VAL A 271 -33.67 -41.64 -18.47
C VAL A 271 -34.30 -40.50 -17.67
N SER A 272 -35.50 -40.69 -17.11
CA SER A 272 -36.15 -39.66 -16.28
C SER A 272 -35.36 -39.35 -15.02
N ILE A 273 -34.86 -40.37 -14.30
CA ILE A 273 -33.97 -40.17 -13.14
C ILE A 273 -32.67 -39.46 -13.55
N PHE A 274 -32.07 -39.83 -14.68
CA PHE A 274 -30.88 -39.17 -15.21
C PHE A 274 -31.11 -37.67 -15.50
N ILE A 275 -32.24 -37.33 -16.14
CA ILE A 275 -32.62 -35.94 -16.43
C ILE A 275 -32.80 -35.14 -15.13
N VAL A 276 -33.49 -35.71 -14.13
CA VAL A 276 -33.73 -35.04 -12.83
C VAL A 276 -32.40 -34.73 -12.12
N ILE A 277 -31.48 -35.70 -12.05
CA ILE A 277 -30.15 -35.50 -11.44
C ILE A 277 -29.37 -34.41 -12.20
N THR A 278 -29.44 -34.42 -13.53
CA THR A 278 -28.74 -33.43 -14.38
C THR A 278 -29.27 -32.00 -14.18
N ILE A 279 -30.60 -31.84 -14.14
CA ILE A 279 -31.24 -30.54 -13.88
C ILE A 279 -30.88 -30.05 -12.48
N PHE A 280 -30.95 -30.92 -11.47
CA PHE A 280 -30.59 -30.58 -10.10
C PHE A 280 -29.13 -30.10 -9.98
N LEU A 281 -28.19 -30.84 -10.58
CA LEU A 281 -26.77 -30.46 -10.61
C LEU A 281 -26.55 -29.11 -11.31
N SER A 282 -27.26 -28.86 -12.42
CA SER A 282 -27.14 -27.61 -13.18
C SER A 282 -27.61 -26.41 -12.37
N ILE A 283 -28.77 -26.51 -11.71
CA ILE A 283 -29.33 -25.45 -10.85
C ILE A 283 -28.43 -25.23 -9.63
N PHE A 284 -27.99 -26.30 -8.97
CA PHE A 284 -27.11 -26.22 -7.81
C PHE A 284 -25.78 -25.56 -8.13
N THR A 285 -25.17 -25.93 -9.27
CA THR A 285 -23.92 -25.32 -9.75
C THR A 285 -24.10 -23.84 -10.08
N MET A 286 -25.21 -23.48 -10.74
CA MET A 286 -25.53 -22.09 -11.06
C MET A 286 -25.69 -21.21 -9.80
N PHE A 287 -26.28 -21.76 -8.74
CA PHE A 287 -26.42 -21.07 -7.45
C PHE A 287 -25.05 -20.79 -6.79
N ILE A 288 -24.14 -21.77 -6.79
CA ILE A 288 -22.78 -21.61 -6.26
C ILE A 288 -22.00 -20.57 -7.08
N ILE A 289 -22.10 -20.62 -8.41
CA ILE A 289 -21.44 -19.64 -9.32
C ILE A 289 -21.89 -18.23 -8.99
N ARG A 290 -23.21 -17.97 -8.96
CA ARG A 290 -23.74 -16.62 -8.64
C ARG A 290 -23.31 -16.14 -7.26
N SER A 291 -23.32 -17.03 -6.26
CA SER A 291 -22.90 -16.69 -4.90
C SER A 291 -21.43 -16.28 -4.78
N ILE A 292 -20.57 -16.61 -5.73
CA ILE A 292 -19.14 -16.27 -5.73
C ILE A 292 -18.84 -15.15 -6.73
N MET A 293 -19.36 -15.25 -7.95
CA MET A 293 -19.07 -14.32 -9.04
C MET A 293 -19.66 -12.93 -8.81
N ASP A 294 -20.88 -12.81 -8.26
CA ASP A 294 -21.51 -11.50 -8.09
C ASP A 294 -20.73 -10.63 -7.08
N PRO A 295 -20.34 -11.13 -5.88
CA PRO A 295 -19.52 -10.33 -4.96
C PRO A 295 -18.11 -10.04 -5.50
N VAL A 296 -17.47 -10.98 -6.21
CA VAL A 296 -16.16 -10.75 -6.86
C VAL A 296 -16.26 -9.62 -7.89
N THR A 297 -17.33 -9.62 -8.71
CA THR A 297 -17.55 -8.58 -9.72
C THR A 297 -17.76 -7.23 -9.05
N LYS A 298 -18.58 -7.16 -7.99
CA LYS A 298 -18.79 -5.92 -7.21
C LYS A 298 -17.50 -5.37 -6.60
N ILE A 299 -16.70 -6.21 -5.94
CA ILE A 299 -15.40 -5.78 -5.38
C ILE A 299 -14.50 -5.25 -6.50
N THR A 300 -14.45 -5.93 -7.64
CA THR A 300 -13.64 -5.51 -8.80
C THR A 300 -14.14 -4.19 -9.39
N GLU A 301 -15.45 -4.00 -9.51
CA GLU A 301 -16.06 -2.74 -9.95
C GLU A 301 -15.76 -1.60 -8.98
N THR A 302 -15.87 -1.84 -7.67
CA THR A 302 -15.51 -0.84 -6.65
C THR A 302 -14.04 -0.45 -6.76
N ILE A 303 -13.12 -1.43 -6.87
CA ILE A 303 -11.69 -1.17 -7.07
C ILE A 303 -11.45 -0.38 -8.35
N SER A 304 -12.08 -0.75 -9.47
CA SER A 304 -11.94 -0.02 -10.74
C SER A 304 -12.51 1.39 -10.66
N ASN A 305 -13.59 1.60 -9.89
CA ASN A 305 -14.18 2.91 -9.67
C ASN A 305 -13.22 3.81 -8.87
N ILE A 306 -12.61 3.28 -7.82
CA ILE A 306 -11.57 3.96 -7.04
C ILE A 306 -10.35 4.28 -7.94
N GLU A 307 -9.89 3.35 -8.78
CA GLU A 307 -8.74 3.55 -9.67
C GLU A 307 -8.99 4.65 -10.73
N LYS A 308 -10.15 4.63 -11.41
CA LYS A 308 -10.48 5.60 -12.46
C LYS A 308 -10.82 6.98 -11.92
N ASN A 309 -11.65 7.03 -10.88
CA ASN A 309 -12.21 8.27 -10.37
C ASN A 309 -11.44 8.82 -9.16
N LYS A 310 -10.46 8.07 -8.64
CA LYS A 310 -9.66 8.43 -7.45
C LYS A 310 -10.53 8.75 -6.23
N ASP A 311 -11.72 8.14 -6.16
CA ASP A 311 -12.69 8.37 -5.10
C ASP A 311 -12.46 7.36 -3.97
N LEU A 312 -11.64 7.76 -3.00
CA LEU A 312 -11.32 6.97 -1.83
C LEU A 312 -12.46 6.95 -0.81
N SER A 313 -13.57 7.70 -1.00
CA SER A 313 -14.74 7.67 -0.08
C SER A 313 -15.59 6.39 -0.24
N ILE A 314 -15.41 5.67 -1.34
CA ILE A 314 -16.18 4.46 -1.67
C ILE A 314 -15.66 3.27 -0.87
N ARG A 315 -16.55 2.35 -0.49
CA ARG A 315 -16.23 1.11 0.23
C ARG A 315 -16.81 -0.11 -0.46
N CYS A 316 -16.11 -1.23 -0.36
CA CYS A 316 -16.64 -2.54 -0.72
C CYS A 316 -17.68 -2.99 0.31
N ASP A 317 -18.71 -3.70 -0.13
CA ASP A 317 -19.68 -4.36 0.75
C ASP A 317 -18.99 -5.52 1.49
N ALA A 318 -18.85 -5.38 2.80
CA ALA A 318 -18.21 -6.36 3.68
C ALA A 318 -19.23 -7.13 4.55
N SER A 319 -20.50 -7.16 4.15
CA SER A 319 -21.56 -7.83 4.91
C SER A 319 -21.47 -9.37 4.92
N ALA A 320 -20.70 -9.95 4.00
CA ALA A 320 -20.53 -11.40 3.89
C ALA A 320 -19.59 -11.94 4.99
N ASP A 321 -20.01 -13.01 5.67
CA ASP A 321 -19.16 -13.73 6.64
C ASP A 321 -18.39 -14.89 5.97
N ASP A 322 -17.68 -14.58 4.88
CA ASP A 322 -16.83 -15.51 4.14
C ASP A 322 -15.51 -14.85 3.69
N GLU A 323 -14.69 -15.57 2.92
CA GLU A 323 -13.38 -15.07 2.49
C GLU A 323 -13.46 -13.78 1.66
N LEU A 324 -14.55 -13.56 0.91
CA LEU A 324 -14.72 -12.32 0.13
C LEU A 324 -15.08 -11.14 1.03
N GLY A 325 -15.88 -11.37 2.07
CA GLY A 325 -16.13 -10.37 3.09
C GLY A 325 -14.86 -9.94 3.83
N GLN A 326 -13.99 -10.90 4.18
CA GLN A 326 -12.68 -10.58 4.78
C GLN A 326 -11.79 -9.78 3.83
N ILE A 327 -11.76 -10.13 2.53
CA ILE A 327 -11.04 -9.35 1.51
C ILE A 327 -11.61 -7.93 1.43
N ALA A 328 -12.94 -7.76 1.39
CA ALA A 328 -13.59 -6.47 1.38
C ALA A 328 -13.26 -5.63 2.62
N THR A 329 -13.24 -6.24 3.82
CA THR A 329 -12.84 -5.58 5.07
C THR A 329 -11.39 -5.11 5.02
N HIS A 330 -10.44 -5.99 4.65
CA HIS A 330 -9.03 -5.61 4.56
C HIS A 330 -8.77 -4.55 3.50
N PHE A 331 -9.45 -4.63 2.35
CA PHE A 331 -9.40 -3.62 1.31
C PHE A 331 -9.94 -2.27 1.83
N ASN A 332 -11.09 -2.27 2.51
CA ASN A 332 -11.66 -1.06 3.12
C ASN A 332 -10.73 -0.42 4.15
N SER A 333 -10.04 -1.22 4.98
CA SER A 333 -9.02 -0.73 5.90
C SER A 333 -7.83 -0.08 5.16
N MET A 334 -7.35 -0.70 4.08
CA MET A 334 -6.28 -0.14 3.26
C MET A 334 -6.70 1.19 2.62
N VAL A 335 -7.92 1.29 2.09
CA VAL A 335 -8.46 2.55 1.54
C VAL A 335 -8.58 3.63 2.63
N ALA A 336 -9.04 3.28 3.83
CA ALA A 336 -9.10 4.21 4.96
C ALA A 336 -7.69 4.71 5.36
N SER A 337 -6.68 3.84 5.38
CA SER A 337 -5.30 4.27 5.62
C SER A 337 -4.77 5.20 4.51
N PHE A 338 -5.15 4.96 3.24
CA PHE A 338 -4.80 5.91 2.17
C PHE A 338 -5.51 7.26 2.32
N GLN A 339 -6.79 7.28 2.71
CA GLN A 339 -7.49 8.55 2.99
C GLN A 339 -6.76 9.35 4.07
N GLN A 340 -6.44 8.72 5.20
CA GLN A 340 -5.74 9.38 6.29
C GLN A 340 -4.36 9.92 5.86
N LEU A 341 -3.58 9.12 5.11
CA LEU A 341 -2.29 9.58 4.56
C LEU A 341 -2.46 10.77 3.61
N ILE A 342 -3.50 10.78 2.78
CA ILE A 342 -3.80 11.87 1.85
C ILE A 342 -4.22 13.14 2.63
N GLU A 343 -5.02 13.01 3.68
CA GLU A 343 -5.37 14.12 4.58
C GLU A 343 -4.13 14.70 5.27
N GLU A 344 -3.29 13.87 5.86
CA GLU A 344 -2.04 14.28 6.51
C GLU A 344 -1.08 15.00 5.53
N VAL A 345 -1.03 14.54 4.27
CA VAL A 345 -0.24 15.19 3.21
C VAL A 345 -0.83 16.56 2.84
N ILE A 346 -2.16 16.69 2.71
CA ILE A 346 -2.80 17.98 2.42
C ILE A 346 -2.51 18.99 3.54
N GLU A 347 -2.70 18.59 4.80
CA GLU A 347 -2.40 19.44 5.96
C GLU A 347 -0.92 19.86 5.98
N SER A 348 -0.01 18.91 5.76
CA SER A 348 1.44 19.18 5.72
C SER A 348 1.82 20.16 4.58
N VAL A 349 1.17 20.05 3.42
CA VAL A 349 1.39 20.94 2.28
C VAL A 349 0.83 22.34 2.55
N GLU A 350 -0.30 22.45 3.22
CA GLU A 350 -0.88 23.74 3.63
C GLU A 350 0.06 24.46 4.63
N ILE A 351 0.54 23.74 5.65
CA ILE A 351 1.54 24.26 6.60
C ILE A 351 2.81 24.69 5.86
N MET A 352 3.33 23.86 4.95
CA MET A 352 4.52 24.18 4.16
C MET A 352 4.32 25.44 3.30
N ASN A 353 3.17 25.60 2.64
CA ASN A 353 2.84 26.80 1.88
C ASN A 353 2.81 28.05 2.76
N HIS A 354 2.23 27.95 3.96
CA HIS A 354 2.22 29.04 4.93
C HIS A 354 3.65 29.41 5.36
N SER A 355 4.46 28.41 5.77
CA SER A 355 5.86 28.62 6.17
C SER A 355 6.72 29.19 5.05
N CYS A 356 6.55 28.77 3.79
CA CYS A 356 7.23 29.37 2.65
C CYS A 356 6.82 30.84 2.43
N GLY A 357 5.55 31.17 2.65
CA GLY A 357 5.05 32.55 2.62
C GLY A 357 5.71 33.42 3.69
N GLU A 358 5.79 32.92 4.92
CA GLU A 358 6.50 33.62 6.01
C GLU A 358 8.00 33.74 5.74
N LEU A 359 8.65 32.70 5.22
CA LEU A 359 10.08 32.71 4.90
C LEU A 359 10.40 33.74 3.81
N SER A 360 9.57 33.81 2.76
CA SER A 360 9.69 34.81 1.71
C SER A 360 9.48 36.24 2.24
N LEU A 361 8.49 36.45 3.11
CA LEU A 361 8.27 37.74 3.76
C LEU A 361 9.47 38.15 4.64
N ASN A 362 10.02 37.21 5.41
CA ASN A 362 11.18 37.44 6.27
C ASN A 362 12.44 37.73 5.45
N ALA A 363 12.64 37.05 4.32
CA ALA A 363 13.72 37.33 3.38
C ALA A 363 13.63 38.75 2.81
N THR A 364 12.43 39.19 2.40
CA THR A 364 12.21 40.58 1.95
C THR A 364 12.52 41.59 3.05
N LYS A 365 12.04 41.37 4.27
CA LYS A 365 12.35 42.23 5.43
C LYS A 365 13.85 42.26 5.75
N ALA A 366 14.54 41.13 5.63
CA ALA A 366 15.98 41.04 5.81
C ALA A 366 16.72 41.86 4.75
N SER A 367 16.33 41.75 3.47
CA SER A 367 16.89 42.56 2.36
C SER A 367 16.69 44.06 2.59
N GLU A 368 15.50 44.50 3.00
CA GLU A 368 15.23 45.90 3.37
C GLU A 368 16.05 46.35 4.59
N GLY A 369 16.23 45.47 5.58
CA GLY A 369 17.06 45.72 6.76
C GLY A 369 18.53 45.91 6.39
N VAL A 370 19.06 45.04 5.53
CA VAL A 370 20.42 45.10 5.01
C VAL A 370 20.64 46.37 4.18
N SER A 371 19.68 46.76 3.33
CA SER A 371 19.76 48.00 2.56
C SER A 371 19.86 49.24 3.46
N ARG A 372 19.06 49.29 4.54
CA ARG A 372 19.19 50.35 5.56
C ARG A 372 20.55 50.30 6.26
N GLN A 373 21.01 49.11 6.64
CA GLN A 373 22.31 48.95 7.30
C GLN A 373 23.47 49.41 6.41
N LEU A 374 23.43 49.14 5.10
CA LEU A 374 24.44 49.63 4.15
C LEU A 374 24.47 51.16 4.12
N ASN A 375 23.31 51.83 4.06
CA ASN A 375 23.23 53.29 4.08
C ASN A 375 23.80 53.89 5.39
N GLU A 376 23.44 53.30 6.54
CA GLU A 376 24.00 53.74 7.83
C GLU A 376 25.52 53.50 7.90
N THR A 377 26.00 52.40 7.34
CA THR A 377 27.43 52.07 7.29
C THR A 377 28.21 53.07 6.41
N ASP A 378 27.64 53.48 5.28
CA ASP A 378 28.21 54.53 4.42
C ASP A 378 28.25 55.90 5.11
N MET A 379 27.22 56.24 5.91
CA MET A 379 27.23 57.45 6.73
C MET A 379 28.33 57.41 7.79
N VAL A 380 28.51 56.27 8.47
CA VAL A 380 29.59 56.09 9.45
C VAL A 380 30.96 56.19 8.77
N ALA A 381 31.15 55.59 7.59
CA ALA A 381 32.39 55.72 6.82
C ALA A 381 32.70 57.19 6.48
N THR A 382 31.67 57.96 6.10
CA THR A 382 31.79 59.39 5.84
C THR A 382 32.19 60.16 7.10
N ALA A 383 31.52 59.90 8.23
CA ALA A 383 31.83 60.52 9.51
C ALA A 383 33.26 60.20 9.99
N ILE A 384 33.77 59.00 9.74
CA ILE A 384 35.16 58.64 10.07
C ILE A 384 36.15 59.36 9.17
N THR A 385 35.81 59.57 7.90
CA THR A 385 36.64 60.36 6.98
C THR A 385 36.72 61.82 7.43
N GLU A 386 35.60 62.42 7.83
CA GLU A 386 35.57 63.76 8.43
C GLU A 386 36.33 63.81 9.77
N MET A 387 36.19 62.77 10.60
CA MET A 387 36.95 62.63 11.84
C MET A 387 38.47 62.58 11.58
N GLY A 388 38.92 61.86 10.54
CA GLY A 388 40.32 61.85 10.12
C GLY A 388 40.84 63.25 9.78
N ALA A 389 40.07 64.04 9.03
CA ALA A 389 40.43 65.41 8.68
C ALA A 389 40.50 66.32 9.91
N THR A 390 39.55 66.18 10.85
CA THR A 390 39.56 66.97 12.10
C THR A 390 40.72 66.59 13.01
N ILE A 391 41.09 65.32 13.11
CA ILE A 391 42.29 64.85 13.84
C ILE A 391 43.55 65.51 13.25
N GLU A 392 43.70 65.55 11.93
CA GLU A 392 44.83 66.18 11.26
C GLU A 392 44.88 67.69 11.51
N GLU A 393 43.73 68.37 11.50
CA GLU A 393 43.63 69.79 11.82
C GLU A 393 43.99 70.10 13.29
N ILE A 394 43.50 69.30 14.24
CA ILE A 394 43.83 69.44 15.66
C ILE A 394 45.33 69.17 15.87
N ALA A 395 45.92 68.20 15.18
CA ALA A 395 47.36 67.91 15.25
C ALA A 395 48.19 69.14 14.86
N LYS A 396 47.86 69.73 13.70
CA LYS A 396 48.51 70.93 13.18
C LYS A 396 48.33 72.14 14.11
N ASN A 397 47.13 72.34 14.66
CA ASN A 397 46.87 73.42 15.60
C ASN A 397 47.62 73.24 16.93
N THR A 398 47.78 72.00 17.39
CA THR A 398 48.52 71.66 18.62
C THR A 398 50.01 71.91 18.44
N GLU A 399 50.58 71.52 17.29
CA GLU A 399 51.98 71.79 16.93
C GLU A 399 52.24 73.31 16.86
N LEU A 400 51.37 74.05 16.18
CA LEU A 400 51.46 75.51 16.10
C LEU A 400 51.36 76.18 17.48
N ALA A 401 50.46 75.68 18.36
CA ALA A 401 50.32 76.18 19.72
C ALA A 401 51.60 75.93 20.54
N ALA A 402 52.20 74.74 20.42
CA ALA A 402 53.45 74.41 21.09
C ALA A 402 54.61 75.31 20.62
N GLU A 403 54.72 75.55 19.30
CA GLU A 403 55.73 76.46 18.74
C GLU A 403 55.56 77.90 19.24
N ARG A 404 54.32 78.40 19.28
CA ARG A 404 54.00 79.74 19.80
C ARG A 404 54.27 79.86 21.30
N ALA A 405 53.95 78.82 22.08
CA ALA A 405 54.27 78.74 23.49
C ALA A 405 55.80 78.78 23.70
N ALA A 406 56.56 77.95 22.97
CA ALA A 406 58.03 77.96 23.05
C ALA A 406 58.64 79.33 22.70
N SER A 407 58.13 80.01 21.66
CA SER A 407 58.56 81.36 21.32
C SER A 407 58.21 82.38 22.43
N THR A 408 57.04 82.26 23.06
CA THR A 408 56.61 83.14 24.15
C THR A 408 57.46 82.92 25.40
N HIS A 409 57.80 81.67 25.72
CA HIS A 409 58.69 81.32 26.82
C HIS A 409 60.06 82.00 26.65
N ASN A 410 60.66 81.90 25.46
CA ASN A 410 61.94 82.55 25.18
C ASN A 410 61.85 84.08 25.31
N ASN A 411 60.79 84.69 24.78
CA ASN A 411 60.58 86.14 24.89
C ASN A 411 60.40 86.60 26.35
N ALA A 412 59.64 85.85 27.15
CA ALA A 412 59.44 86.16 28.56
C ALA A 412 60.73 85.96 29.39
N GLN A 413 61.52 84.93 29.09
CA GLN A 413 62.85 84.74 29.67
C GLN A 413 63.80 85.89 29.32
N MET A 414 63.85 86.33 28.05
CA MET A 414 64.62 87.51 27.65
C MET A 414 64.13 88.79 28.34
N GLY A 415 62.81 88.95 28.49
CA GLY A 415 62.21 90.06 29.22
C GLY A 415 62.62 90.06 30.70
N GLN A 416 62.65 88.89 31.35
CA GLN A 416 63.05 88.76 32.74
C GLN A 416 64.50 89.20 32.95
N VAL A 417 65.42 88.76 32.08
CA VAL A 417 66.82 89.21 32.08
C VAL A 417 66.91 90.74 31.91
N GLY A 418 66.11 91.32 31.01
CA GLY A 418 66.08 92.77 30.79
C GLY A 418 65.58 93.55 32.03
N VAL A 419 64.59 93.01 32.74
CA VAL A 419 64.08 93.59 33.99
C VAL A 419 65.12 93.51 35.11
N GLU A 420 65.79 92.36 35.28
CA GLU A 420 66.86 92.19 36.27
C GLU A 420 68.00 93.20 36.04
N GLN A 421 68.44 93.36 34.79
CA GLN A 421 69.42 94.38 34.42
C GLN A 421 68.94 95.81 34.71
N THR A 422 67.64 96.08 34.52
CA THR A 422 67.06 97.40 34.81
C THR A 422 67.09 97.70 36.31
N ILE A 423 66.76 96.72 37.15
CA ILE A 423 66.83 96.83 38.61
C ILE A 423 68.27 97.12 39.04
N GLU A 424 69.25 96.39 38.52
CA GLU A 424 70.68 96.63 38.81
C GLU A 424 71.11 98.07 38.43
N LYS A 425 70.67 98.57 37.27
CA LYS A 425 70.98 99.94 36.82
C LYS A 425 70.34 101.00 37.71
N ILE A 426 69.11 100.78 38.16
CA ILE A 426 68.41 101.70 39.07
C ILE A 426 69.10 101.71 40.45
N GLN A 427 69.49 100.55 40.97
CA GLN A 427 70.24 100.47 42.24
C GLN A 427 71.57 101.22 42.16
N SER A 428 72.32 101.04 41.06
CA SER A 428 73.56 101.77 40.83
C SER A 428 73.33 103.29 40.72
N LEU A 429 72.24 103.73 40.08
CA LEU A 429 71.86 105.13 40.00
C LEU A 429 71.54 105.72 41.39
N VAL A 430 70.79 104.98 42.22
CA VAL A 430 70.47 105.36 43.60
C VAL A 430 71.74 105.50 44.45
N GLU A 431 72.72 104.60 44.29
CA GLU A 431 74.02 104.69 44.95
C GLU A 431 74.82 105.94 44.50
N GLN A 432 74.85 106.23 43.20
CA GLN A 432 75.49 107.44 42.67
C GLN A 432 74.83 108.73 43.17
N LEU A 433 73.50 108.74 43.31
CA LEU A 433 72.75 109.86 43.87
C LEU A 433 73.08 110.08 45.35
N ASN A 434 73.17 109.01 46.15
CA ASN A 434 73.60 109.08 47.56
C ASN A 434 74.99 109.72 47.70
N ASN A 435 75.95 109.27 46.89
CA ASN A 435 77.30 109.83 46.88
C ASN A 435 77.29 111.31 46.49
N SER A 436 76.49 111.67 45.48
CA SER A 436 76.37 113.06 45.04
C SER A 436 75.69 113.94 46.10
N ALA A 437 74.70 113.42 46.84
CA ALA A 437 74.01 114.14 47.91
C ALA A 437 74.97 114.46 49.06
N GLN A 438 75.93 113.57 49.35
CA GLN A 438 77.01 113.84 50.31
C GLN A 438 77.88 115.02 49.87
N VAL A 439 78.31 115.08 48.60
CA VAL A 439 79.11 116.19 48.06
C VAL A 439 78.34 117.52 48.12
N VAL A 440 77.04 117.50 47.86
CA VAL A 440 76.18 118.70 47.92
C VAL A 440 75.99 119.16 49.37
N ASN A 441 75.85 118.23 50.33
CA ASN A 441 75.82 118.56 51.77
C ASN A 441 77.14 119.19 52.25
N ASP A 442 78.29 118.66 51.79
CA ASP A 442 79.59 119.27 52.08
C ASP A 442 79.67 120.71 51.52
N LEU A 443 79.15 120.94 50.29
CA LEU A 443 79.07 122.27 49.69
C LEU A 443 78.15 123.21 50.49
N GLU A 444 77.01 122.73 51.03
CA GLU A 444 76.15 123.54 51.92
C GLU A 444 76.93 124.01 53.15
N ARG A 445 77.68 123.10 53.78
CA ARG A 445 78.50 123.37 54.96
C ARG A 445 79.66 124.33 54.66
N ASP A 446 80.34 124.16 53.54
CA ASP A 446 81.39 125.08 53.08
C ASP A 446 80.82 126.48 52.84
N SER A 447 79.61 126.56 52.27
CA SER A 447 78.93 127.83 52.01
C SER A 447 78.48 128.52 53.29
N GLU A 448 78.02 127.78 54.30
CA GLU A 448 77.76 128.30 55.64
C GLU A 448 79.03 128.86 56.28
N THR A 449 80.14 128.12 56.16
CA THR A 449 81.45 128.55 56.65
C THR A 449 81.89 129.85 55.97
N ILE A 450 81.77 129.96 54.65
CA ILE A 450 82.07 131.20 53.91
C ILE A 450 81.18 132.35 54.40
N GLY A 451 79.89 132.10 54.64
CA GLY A 451 78.98 133.07 55.23
C GLY A 451 79.49 133.63 56.56
N THR A 452 79.92 132.76 57.48
CA THR A 452 80.48 133.19 58.77
C THR A 452 81.77 134.00 58.62
N VAL A 453 82.63 133.66 57.64
CA VAL A 453 83.86 134.42 57.35
C VAL A 453 83.53 135.81 56.81
N LEU A 454 82.53 135.91 55.93
CA LEU A 454 82.08 137.21 55.38
C LEU A 454 81.51 138.11 56.48
N ASP A 455 80.76 137.57 57.45
CA ASP A 455 80.28 138.33 58.60
C ASP A 455 81.43 138.90 59.44
N VAL A 456 82.52 138.14 59.62
CA VAL A 456 83.74 138.61 60.29
C VAL A 456 84.43 139.70 59.47
N ILE A 457 84.58 139.54 58.15
CA ILE A 457 85.19 140.55 57.28
C ILE A 457 84.36 141.84 57.28
N ARG A 458 83.02 141.73 57.23
CA ARG A 458 82.11 142.86 57.34
C ARG A 458 82.31 143.59 58.67
N GLY A 459 82.41 142.84 59.78
CA GLY A 459 82.74 143.39 61.10
C GLY A 459 84.10 144.11 61.15
N ILE A 460 85.13 143.55 60.51
CA ILE A 460 86.45 144.18 60.40
C ILE A 460 86.38 145.45 59.54
N ALA A 461 85.68 145.42 58.41
CA ALA A 461 85.50 146.57 57.54
C ALA A 461 84.77 147.71 58.27
N GLU A 462 83.72 147.39 59.04
CA GLU A 462 82.99 148.35 59.87
C GLU A 462 83.87 148.95 60.99
N GLN A 463 84.67 148.12 61.67
CA GLN A 463 85.68 148.60 62.62
C GLN A 463 86.75 149.47 61.97
N THR A 464 87.20 149.10 60.77
CA THR A 464 88.23 149.83 60.01
C THR A 464 87.69 151.19 59.54
N ASN A 465 86.43 151.24 59.09
CA ASN A 465 85.73 152.47 58.74
C ASN A 465 85.63 153.43 59.95
N LEU A 466 85.31 152.90 61.15
CA LEU A 466 85.28 153.66 62.40
C LEU A 466 86.67 154.16 62.83
N LEU A 467 87.69 153.31 62.73
CA LEU A 467 89.09 153.68 63.03
C LEU A 467 89.60 154.76 62.07
N ALA A 468 89.31 154.61 60.77
CA ALA A 468 89.67 155.56 59.73
C ALA A 468 88.95 156.91 59.93
N LEU A 469 87.67 156.89 60.32
CA LEU A 469 86.93 158.09 60.67
C LEU A 469 87.56 158.82 61.86
N ASN A 470 87.94 158.09 62.92
CA ASN A 470 88.62 158.67 64.08
C ASN A 470 90.00 159.24 63.69
N ALA A 471 90.75 158.56 62.82
CA ALA A 471 92.04 159.05 62.32
C ALA A 471 91.89 160.29 61.44
N ALA A 472 90.85 160.36 60.59
CA ALA A 472 90.54 161.54 59.78
C ALA A 472 90.16 162.74 60.65
N ILE A 473 89.39 162.51 61.72
CA ILE A 473 89.05 163.54 62.72
C ILE A 473 90.32 164.08 63.40
N GLU A 474 91.23 163.21 63.84
CA GLU A 474 92.43 163.65 64.55
C GLU A 474 93.47 164.28 63.60
N ALA A 475 93.55 163.82 62.34
CA ALA A 475 94.36 164.45 61.30
C ALA A 475 93.87 165.87 60.97
N ALA A 476 92.56 166.10 60.91
CA ALA A 476 91.98 167.44 60.78
C ALA A 476 92.33 168.34 61.98
N ARG A 477 92.47 167.75 63.17
CA ARG A 477 92.84 168.45 64.42
C ARG A 477 94.31 168.89 64.47
N ALA A 478 95.21 168.15 63.83
CA ALA A 478 96.65 168.46 63.74
C ALA A 478 97.00 169.56 62.72
N GLY A 479 96.02 170.10 61.98
CA GLY A 479 96.21 171.21 61.04
C GLY A 479 97.19 170.89 59.89
N GLU A 480 98.00 171.86 59.48
CA GLU A 480 98.90 171.73 58.31
C GLU A 480 99.89 170.56 58.40
N GLN A 481 100.27 170.10 59.61
CA GLN A 481 101.17 168.95 59.80
C GLN A 481 100.46 167.58 59.58
N GLY A 482 99.12 167.53 59.66
CA GLY A 482 98.32 166.31 59.55
C GLY A 482 97.75 166.03 58.17
N ARG A 483 98.00 166.92 57.19
CA ARG A 483 97.36 166.88 55.87
C ARG A 483 97.64 165.61 55.07
N GLY A 484 98.86 165.06 55.18
CA GLY A 484 99.20 163.76 54.58
C GLY A 484 98.48 162.59 55.26
N PHE A 485 98.25 162.66 56.57
CA PHE A 485 97.52 161.65 57.33
C PHE A 485 96.01 161.66 57.03
N ALA A 486 95.41 162.83 56.83
CA ALA A 486 93.99 162.96 56.49
C ALA A 486 93.65 162.26 55.16
N VAL A 487 94.50 162.44 54.13
CA VAL A 487 94.32 161.78 52.83
C VAL A 487 94.41 160.25 52.97
N VAL A 488 95.36 159.75 53.76
CA VAL A 488 95.46 158.30 54.01
C VAL A 488 94.26 157.78 54.79
N ALA A 489 93.76 158.52 55.79
CA ALA A 489 92.60 158.13 56.57
C ALA A 489 91.32 158.09 55.73
N ASP A 490 91.08 159.07 54.85
CA ASP A 490 89.94 159.05 53.92
C ASP A 490 90.06 157.91 52.88
N GLU A 491 91.27 157.60 52.41
CA GLU A 491 91.51 156.46 51.51
C GLU A 491 91.24 155.12 52.20
N VAL A 492 91.66 154.96 53.46
CA VAL A 492 91.36 153.77 54.28
C VAL A 492 89.85 153.68 54.56
N ARG A 493 89.17 154.80 54.79
CA ARG A 493 87.71 154.84 55.00
C ARG A 493 86.96 154.41 53.75
N ASN A 494 87.35 154.91 52.59
CA ASN A 494 86.78 154.54 51.30
C ASN A 494 87.03 153.05 50.99
N LEU A 495 88.23 152.55 51.28
CA LEU A 495 88.56 151.12 51.14
C LEU A 495 87.70 150.25 52.07
N ALA A 496 87.46 150.68 53.30
CA ALA A 496 86.59 149.98 54.25
C ALA A 496 85.13 149.94 53.80
N LEU A 497 84.59 151.06 53.29
CA LEU A 497 83.24 151.11 52.71
C LEU A 497 83.11 150.22 51.47
N ARG A 498 84.09 150.25 50.55
CA ARG A 498 84.13 149.33 49.39
C ARG A 498 84.25 147.87 49.80
N THR A 499 84.96 147.57 50.89
CA THR A 499 85.07 146.22 51.45
C THR A 499 83.72 145.77 52.00
N GLN A 500 83.01 146.65 52.71
CA GLN A 500 81.67 146.37 53.24
C GLN A 500 80.63 146.10 52.13
N GLU A 501 80.60 146.95 51.10
CA GLU A 501 79.75 146.79 49.91
C GLU A 501 80.06 145.47 49.19
N SER A 502 81.34 145.15 48.98
CA SER A 502 81.76 143.89 48.36
C SER A 502 81.38 142.67 49.21
N THR A 503 81.50 142.74 50.54
CA THR A 503 81.06 141.64 51.42
C THR A 503 79.55 141.45 51.40
N GLU A 504 78.76 142.51 51.22
CA GLU A 504 77.30 142.44 51.10
C GLU A 504 76.88 141.79 49.77
N GLU A 505 77.53 142.16 48.67
CA GLU A 505 77.35 141.49 47.37
C GLU A 505 77.70 140.00 47.44
N ILE A 506 78.85 139.65 48.04
CA ILE A 506 79.26 138.24 48.18
C ILE A 506 78.29 137.50 49.13
N ALA A 507 77.83 138.13 50.22
CA ALA A 507 76.85 137.52 51.11
C ALA A 507 75.53 137.19 50.39
N ALA A 508 75.05 138.07 49.51
CA ALA A 508 73.88 137.80 48.66
C ALA A 508 74.11 136.63 47.69
N ILE A 509 75.32 136.51 47.11
CA ILE A 509 75.71 135.37 46.27
C ILE A 509 75.71 134.07 47.09
N ILE A 510 76.29 134.08 48.29
CA ILE A 510 76.35 132.91 49.18
C ILE A 510 74.95 132.49 49.64
N GLN A 511 74.08 133.44 49.97
CA GLN A 511 72.69 133.16 50.33
C GLN A 511 71.92 132.53 49.15
N THR A 512 72.15 133.02 47.94
CA THR A 512 71.61 132.41 46.72
C THR A 512 72.16 131.00 46.50
N LEU A 513 73.46 130.80 46.75
CA LEU A 513 74.12 129.50 46.61
C LEU A 513 73.58 128.49 47.61
N GLN A 514 73.47 128.84 48.91
CA GLN A 514 72.84 128.01 49.94
C GLN A 514 71.40 127.62 49.59
N SER A 515 70.59 128.58 49.10
CA SER A 515 69.21 128.31 48.67
C SER A 515 69.15 127.31 47.51
N ARG A 516 70.05 127.46 46.52
CA ARG A 516 70.15 126.51 45.39
C ARG A 516 70.63 125.14 45.85
N THR A 517 71.62 125.07 46.73
CA THR A 517 72.14 123.82 47.28
C THR A 517 71.06 123.03 48.02
N ARG A 518 70.26 123.68 48.88
CA ARG A 518 69.11 123.03 49.54
C ARG A 518 68.07 122.50 48.55
N SER A 519 67.80 123.28 47.49
CA SER A 519 66.87 122.86 46.43
C SER A 519 67.40 121.62 45.69
N ILE A 520 68.72 121.53 45.48
CA ILE A 520 69.38 120.35 44.89
C ILE A 520 69.24 119.15 45.82
N VAL A 521 69.51 119.29 47.13
CA VAL A 521 69.35 118.19 48.10
C VAL A 521 67.91 117.64 48.08
N GLN A 522 66.90 118.51 48.13
CA GLN A 522 65.49 118.09 48.04
C GLN A 522 65.17 117.35 46.73
N LEU A 523 65.70 117.82 45.60
CA LEU A 523 65.53 117.16 44.32
C LEU A 523 66.20 115.77 44.29
N MET A 524 67.35 115.63 44.93
CA MET A 524 68.08 114.38 45.02
C MET A 524 67.37 113.35 45.91
N GLU A 525 66.82 113.77 47.06
CA GLU A 525 65.98 112.92 47.90
C GLU A 525 64.72 112.45 47.15
N ALA A 526 64.06 113.36 46.41
CA ALA A 526 62.92 113.01 45.59
C ALA A 526 63.28 112.01 44.47
N THR A 527 64.43 112.22 43.80
CA THR A 527 64.92 111.33 42.73
C THR A 527 65.31 109.97 43.29
N GLN A 528 65.91 109.92 44.49
CA GLN A 528 66.23 108.67 45.18
C GLN A 528 64.96 107.87 45.49
N LYS A 529 63.92 108.53 46.04
CA LYS A 529 62.63 107.90 46.31
C LYS A 529 62.00 107.36 45.03
N GLN A 530 61.99 108.15 43.96
CA GLN A 530 61.47 107.74 42.65
C GLN A 530 62.26 106.57 42.06
N GLY A 531 63.59 106.51 42.27
CA GLY A 531 64.41 105.35 41.91
C GLY A 531 63.99 104.09 42.66
N GLY A 532 63.74 104.19 43.96
CA GLY A 532 63.23 103.08 44.78
C GLY A 532 61.87 102.55 44.28
N GLU A 533 60.92 103.45 44.03
CA GLU A 533 59.60 103.09 43.48
C GLU A 533 59.73 102.43 42.09
N SER A 534 60.65 102.92 41.24
CA SER A 534 60.92 102.34 39.92
C SER A 534 61.52 100.94 40.01
N ALA A 535 62.40 100.68 40.98
CA ALA A 535 62.98 99.36 41.22
C ALA A 535 61.92 98.36 41.72
N GLU A 536 61.01 98.78 42.60
CA GLU A 536 59.90 97.96 43.08
C GLU A 536 58.94 97.61 41.94
N GLN A 537 58.60 98.58 41.08
CA GLN A 537 57.76 98.34 39.91
C GLN A 537 58.42 97.40 38.90
N ALA A 538 59.72 97.54 38.67
CA ALA A 538 60.49 96.62 37.84
C ALA A 538 60.51 95.20 38.44
N ALA A 539 60.73 95.06 39.75
CA ALA A 539 60.69 93.76 40.43
C ALA A 539 59.32 93.07 40.31
N SER A 540 58.24 93.84 40.42
CA SER A 540 56.87 93.36 40.19
C SER A 540 56.69 92.85 38.75
N ALA A 541 57.17 93.59 37.75
CA ALA A 541 57.16 93.16 36.36
C ALA A 541 57.97 91.87 36.13
N GLY A 542 59.11 91.72 36.82
CA GLY A 542 59.92 90.50 36.80
C GLY A 542 59.17 89.28 37.34
N SER A 543 58.45 89.44 38.46
CA SER A 543 57.59 88.38 39.03
C SER A 543 56.47 87.95 38.06
N LEU A 544 55.82 88.92 37.38
CA LEU A 544 54.81 88.62 36.37
C LEU A 544 55.39 87.85 35.18
N LEU A 545 56.60 88.18 34.72
CA LEU A 545 57.28 87.43 33.66
C LEU A 545 57.64 86.00 34.10
N GLN A 546 58.04 85.80 35.35
CA GLN A 546 58.26 84.48 35.91
C GLN A 546 56.97 83.65 35.94
N GLN A 547 55.84 84.26 36.30
CA GLN A 547 54.54 83.61 36.27
C GLN A 547 54.12 83.24 34.83
N ILE A 548 54.32 84.15 33.87
CA ILE A 548 54.11 83.87 32.44
C ILE A 548 54.95 82.67 31.98
N ASN A 549 56.22 82.59 32.37
CA ASN A 549 57.08 81.45 32.02
C ASN A 549 56.55 80.12 32.55
N ALA A 550 56.04 80.09 33.78
CA ALA A 550 55.44 78.89 34.36
C ALA A 550 54.15 78.48 33.64
N ASP A 551 53.27 79.44 33.35
CA ASP A 551 52.01 79.19 32.63
C ASP A 551 52.27 78.70 31.19
N VAL A 552 53.27 79.28 30.51
CA VAL A 552 53.67 78.84 29.17
C VAL A 552 54.30 77.44 29.20
N GLY A 553 55.05 77.09 30.25
CA GLY A 553 55.53 75.73 30.46
C GLY A 553 54.38 74.71 30.55
N ASN A 554 53.34 75.04 31.33
CA ASN A 554 52.13 74.21 31.41
C ASN A 554 51.43 74.07 30.05
N ILE A 555 51.41 75.12 29.21
CA ILE A 555 50.85 75.05 27.85
C ILE A 555 51.65 74.06 26.98
N MET A 556 52.98 74.08 27.03
CA MET A 556 53.81 73.14 26.27
C MET A 556 53.59 71.68 26.71
N ASP A 557 53.48 71.44 28.02
CA ASP A 557 53.18 70.11 28.56
C ASP A 557 51.78 69.63 28.10
N MET A 558 50.79 70.52 28.13
CA MET A 558 49.44 70.20 27.67
C MET A 558 49.38 69.94 26.17
N SER A 559 50.12 70.70 25.35
CA SER A 559 50.28 70.40 23.91
C SER A 559 50.87 69.02 23.66
N THR A 560 51.84 68.59 24.48
CA THR A 560 52.44 67.25 24.38
C THR A 560 51.42 66.15 24.70
N GLN A 561 50.59 66.35 25.73
CA GLN A 561 49.50 65.41 26.07
C GLN A 561 48.43 65.35 24.97
N ILE A 562 48.06 66.50 24.41
CA ILE A 562 47.10 66.57 23.30
C ILE A 562 47.65 65.82 22.07
N ALA A 563 48.94 65.99 21.75
CA ALA A 563 49.57 65.26 20.64
C ALA A 563 49.50 63.73 20.84
N ALA A 564 49.77 63.23 22.05
CA ALA A 564 49.63 61.80 22.35
C ALA A 564 48.18 61.31 22.22
N ALA A 565 47.20 62.10 22.68
CA ALA A 565 45.78 61.77 22.54
C ALA A 565 45.32 61.75 21.07
N ILE A 566 45.89 62.61 20.22
CA ILE A 566 45.63 62.65 18.78
C ILE A 566 46.16 61.40 18.08
N GLU A 567 47.35 60.91 18.44
CA GLU A 567 47.87 59.64 17.91
C GLU A 567 46.96 58.46 18.28
N GLU A 568 46.49 58.41 19.52
CA GLU A 568 45.53 57.39 19.97
C GLU A 568 44.20 57.49 19.21
N GLN A 569 43.65 58.69 19.05
CA GLN A 569 42.44 58.92 18.26
C GLN A 569 42.60 58.51 16.80
N SER A 570 43.77 58.76 16.20
CA SER A 570 44.07 58.34 14.82
C SER A 570 44.06 56.82 14.68
N MET A 571 44.66 56.10 15.63
CA MET A 571 44.63 54.63 15.65
C MET A 571 43.19 54.09 15.79
N VAL A 572 42.40 54.66 16.72
CA VAL A 572 41.00 54.26 16.91
C VAL A 572 40.18 54.54 15.66
N ALA A 573 40.32 55.72 15.03
CA ALA A 573 39.61 56.05 13.80
C ALA A 573 39.95 55.06 12.66
N SER A 574 41.22 54.67 12.53
CA SER A 574 41.66 53.67 11.55
C SER A 574 41.03 52.29 11.80
N GLU A 575 40.98 51.86 13.07
CA GLU A 575 40.35 50.60 13.45
C GLU A 575 38.85 50.60 13.20
N VAL A 576 38.15 51.68 13.55
CA VAL A 576 36.71 51.83 13.27
C VAL A 576 36.48 51.80 11.76
N ASN A 577 37.30 52.48 10.95
CA ASN A 577 37.19 52.43 9.48
C ASN A 577 37.29 50.99 8.95
N LYS A 578 38.24 50.21 9.45
CA LYS A 578 38.40 48.80 9.07
C LYS A 578 37.17 47.98 9.45
N ASN A 579 36.61 48.18 10.65
CA ASN A 579 35.41 47.48 11.10
C ASN A 579 34.18 47.85 10.26
N VAL A 580 34.06 49.11 9.84
CA VAL A 580 32.98 49.59 8.95
C VAL A 580 33.03 48.88 7.59
N VAL A 581 34.22 48.69 7.01
CA VAL A 581 34.38 47.91 5.77
C VAL A 581 33.93 46.46 5.96
N VAL A 582 34.32 45.82 7.06
CA VAL A 582 33.89 44.43 7.37
C VAL A 582 32.37 44.34 7.54
N ILE A 583 31.75 45.30 8.24
CA ILE A 583 30.28 45.35 8.41
C ILE A 583 29.59 45.48 7.05
N ARG A 584 30.14 46.30 6.15
CA ARG A 584 29.62 46.48 4.79
C ARG A 584 29.68 45.17 4.00
N ASP A 585 30.81 44.45 4.05
CA ASP A 585 30.97 43.18 3.33
C ASP A 585 29.98 42.12 3.85
N ILE A 586 29.81 42.01 5.17
CA ILE A 586 28.83 41.10 5.80
C ILE A 586 27.40 41.48 5.41
N ALA A 587 27.08 42.77 5.35
CA ALA A 587 25.78 43.25 4.90
C ALA A 587 25.54 42.86 3.43
N GLN A 588 26.53 43.04 2.57
CA GLN A 588 26.44 42.64 1.15
C GLN A 588 26.20 41.13 0.99
N GLU A 589 26.93 40.30 1.74
CA GLU A 589 26.71 38.84 1.77
C GLU A 589 25.31 38.48 2.29
N SER A 590 24.85 39.17 3.34
CA SER A 590 23.51 38.98 3.90
C SER A 590 22.39 39.34 2.90
N ALA A 591 22.61 40.34 2.04
CA ALA A 591 21.67 40.66 0.94
C ALA A 591 21.54 39.50 -0.04
N VAL A 592 22.66 38.89 -0.44
CA VAL A 592 22.68 37.74 -1.35
C VAL A 592 21.95 36.55 -0.73
N VAL A 593 22.25 36.22 0.52
CA VAL A 593 21.58 35.11 1.23
C VAL A 593 20.09 35.36 1.40
N ALA A 594 19.67 36.61 1.65
CA ALA A 594 18.25 36.96 1.71
C ALA A 594 17.55 36.73 0.36
N ASP A 595 18.18 37.13 -0.75
CA ASP A 595 17.64 36.90 -2.10
C ASP A 595 17.55 35.41 -2.45
N GLU A 596 18.60 34.63 -2.16
CA GLU A 596 18.61 33.17 -2.33
C GLU A 596 17.51 32.49 -1.51
N ASN A 597 17.28 32.92 -0.26
CA ASN A 597 16.20 32.40 0.58
C ASN A 597 14.82 32.74 0.01
N ALA A 598 14.63 33.94 -0.53
CA ALA A 598 13.37 34.32 -1.18
C ALA A 598 13.10 33.43 -2.41
N GLN A 599 14.12 33.19 -3.23
CA GLN A 599 14.02 32.32 -4.40
C GLN A 599 13.74 30.86 -4.01
N ALA A 600 14.48 30.31 -3.04
CA ALA A 600 14.29 28.96 -2.54
C ALA A 600 12.87 28.77 -1.94
N SER A 601 12.37 29.77 -1.21
CA SER A 601 10.99 29.78 -0.70
C SER A 601 9.97 29.70 -1.83
N GLY A 602 10.19 30.44 -2.92
CA GLY A 602 9.36 30.40 -4.13
C GLY A 602 9.35 29.02 -4.80
N ASP A 603 10.52 28.40 -4.92
CA ASP A 603 10.67 27.06 -5.51
C ASP A 603 9.99 25.97 -4.67
N VAL A 604 10.15 26.01 -3.34
CA VAL A 604 9.49 25.07 -2.43
C VAL A 604 7.97 25.24 -2.49
N LYS A 605 7.48 26.49 -2.50
CA LYS A 605 6.06 26.79 -2.68
C LYS A 605 5.51 26.23 -4.00
N ALA A 606 6.21 26.43 -5.11
CA ALA A 606 5.79 25.91 -6.41
C ALA A 606 5.77 24.36 -6.47
N ARG A 607 6.62 23.68 -5.69
CA ARG A 607 6.59 22.22 -5.53
C ARG A 607 5.45 21.77 -4.60
N ALA A 608 5.22 22.51 -3.52
CA ALA A 608 4.11 22.31 -2.59
C ALA A 608 2.76 22.42 -3.31
N GLU A 609 2.56 23.45 -4.13
CA GLU A 609 1.35 23.62 -4.95
C GLU A 609 1.14 22.48 -5.95
N ARG A 610 2.22 21.98 -6.58
CA ARG A 610 2.15 20.79 -7.44
C ARG A 610 1.76 19.54 -6.67
N LEU A 611 2.29 19.36 -5.46
CA LEU A 611 1.91 18.26 -4.58
C LEU A 611 0.44 18.39 -4.15
N GLN A 612 0.00 19.58 -3.74
CA GLN A 612 -1.40 19.87 -3.42
C GLN A 612 -2.33 19.49 -4.58
N HIS A 613 -1.97 19.87 -5.81
CA HIS A 613 -2.77 19.55 -7.00
C HIS A 613 -2.77 18.05 -7.33
N ALA A 614 -1.65 17.34 -7.09
CA ALA A 614 -1.58 15.90 -7.31
C ALA A 614 -2.46 15.13 -6.31
N VAL A 615 -2.50 15.61 -5.07
CA VAL A 615 -3.17 14.96 -3.95
C VAL A 615 -4.67 15.34 -3.92
N SER A 616 -5.03 16.56 -4.31
CA SER A 616 -6.43 16.99 -4.46
C SER A 616 -7.20 16.30 -5.58
N ALA A 617 -6.49 15.59 -6.48
CA ALA A 617 -7.11 14.72 -7.46
C ALA A 617 -7.78 13.50 -6.82
N PHE A 618 -7.41 13.15 -5.59
CA PHE A 618 -8.09 12.13 -4.81
C PHE A 618 -9.26 12.75 -4.06
N LYS A 619 -10.43 12.17 -4.23
CA LYS A 619 -11.61 12.53 -3.45
C LYS A 619 -11.61 11.67 -2.20
N ILE A 620 -11.58 12.34 -1.04
CA ILE A 620 -11.50 11.72 0.28
C ILE A 620 -12.88 11.64 0.90
#